data_AF-A0A1S3XXY8-F1
#
_entry.id   AF-A0A1S3XXY8-F1
#
_cell.length_a   1.000
_cell.length_b   1.000
_cell.length_c   1.000
_cell.angle_alpha   90.00
_cell.angle_beta   90.00
_cell.angle_gamma   90.00
#
_symmetry.space_group_name_H-M   'P 1'
#
loop_
_entity.id
_entity.type
_entity.pdbx_description
1 polymer ?
#
loop_
_entity_poly.entity_id
_entity_poly.type
_entity_poly.pdbx_seq_one_letter_code
_entity_poly.pdbx_strand_id
1 'polypeptide(L)'
;MKKFGETWVTDIAPMARMILEENKSLSTRYKVMWNAEHGFEVDEGVYRFIVDFRTMPCTCRSWMLRGIPYQHAVCAFYDREMDPDDYVTHWYRKETFLKSYQYFIQPIPNMKMWSDSTNPSIEPPEPKLMPGRPKRCRR
;
A
#
# COMPACT_ATOMS: atom_id res chain seq x y z
N MET A 1 3.59 18.51 -8.85
CA MET A 1 3.94 17.28 -8.10
C MET A 1 5.35 17.31 -7.51
N LYS A 2 6.44 17.60 -8.26
CA LYS A 2 7.79 17.75 -7.64
C LYS A 2 7.84 18.75 -6.47
N LYS A 3 7.30 19.97 -6.66
CA LYS A 3 7.17 20.98 -5.59
C LYS A 3 6.45 20.47 -4.34
N PHE A 4 5.48 19.56 -4.51
CA PHE A 4 4.79 18.93 -3.38
C PHE A 4 5.66 17.88 -2.68
N GLY A 5 6.46 17.11 -3.43
CA GLY A 5 7.45 16.20 -2.84
C GLY A 5 8.51 16.97 -2.03
N GLU A 6 8.89 18.17 -2.48
CA GLU A 6 9.85 19.02 -1.79
C GLU A 6 9.35 19.49 -0.41
N THR A 7 8.03 19.66 -0.21
CA THR A 7 7.46 20.06 1.09
C THR A 7 7.44 18.94 2.13
N TRP A 8 7.84 17.71 1.77
CA TRP A 8 7.87 16.60 2.73
C TRP A 8 9.00 16.80 3.74
N VAL A 9 8.63 16.77 5.03
CA VAL A 9 9.55 16.89 6.18
C VAL A 9 10.40 15.64 6.34
N THR A 10 9.80 14.46 6.17
CA THR A 10 10.48 13.15 6.27
C THR A 10 10.66 12.51 4.91
N ASP A 11 11.42 11.43 4.86
CA ASP A 11 11.61 10.58 3.69
C ASP A 11 10.39 9.72 3.36
N ILE A 12 9.44 9.55 4.28
CA ILE A 12 8.15 8.85 4.08
C ILE A 12 7.04 9.84 3.71
N ALA A 13 6.13 9.41 2.82
CA ALA A 13 4.95 10.17 2.41
C ALA A 13 4.07 10.60 3.61
N PRO A 14 3.55 11.84 3.66
CA PRO A 14 2.80 12.36 4.81
C PRO A 14 1.64 11.46 5.26
N MET A 15 0.87 10.90 4.30
CA MET A 15 -0.23 9.99 4.60
C MET A 15 0.26 8.66 5.18
N ALA A 16 1.34 8.10 4.63
CA ALA A 16 1.93 6.86 5.13
C ALA A 16 2.54 7.05 6.53
N ARG A 17 3.20 8.20 6.74
CA ARG A 17 3.73 8.62 8.05
C ARG A 17 2.60 8.71 9.08
N MET A 18 1.49 9.38 8.76
CA MET A 18 0.35 9.49 9.66
C MET A 18 -0.20 8.12 10.08
N ILE A 19 -0.39 7.20 9.13
CA ILE A 19 -0.86 5.83 9.41
C ILE A 19 0.17 5.06 10.25
N LEU A 20 1.47 5.23 9.97
CA LEU A 20 2.52 4.57 10.72
C LEU A 20 2.56 5.05 12.18
N GLU A 21 2.48 6.36 12.42
CA GLU A 21 2.46 6.91 13.78
C GLU A 21 1.22 6.46 14.56
N GLU A 22 0.07 6.36 13.90
CA GLU A 22 -1.13 5.75 14.49
C GLU A 22 -0.87 4.29 14.89
N ASN A 23 -0.30 3.48 13.98
CA ASN A 23 0.03 2.08 14.27
C ASN A 23 1.07 1.93 15.39
N LYS A 24 2.06 2.83 15.48
CA LYS A 24 3.03 2.89 16.59
C LYS A 24 2.35 3.21 17.91
N SER A 25 1.38 4.11 17.92
CA SER A 25 0.62 4.40 19.14
C SER A 25 -0.20 3.19 19.60
N LEU A 26 -0.84 2.48 18.66
CA LEU A 26 -1.68 1.33 18.95
C LEU A 26 -0.87 0.08 19.31
N SER A 27 0.37 -0.05 18.82
CA SER A 27 1.23 -1.21 19.09
C SER A 27 1.50 -1.43 20.59
N THR A 28 1.45 -0.34 21.38
CA THR A 28 1.62 -0.37 22.84
C THR A 28 0.58 -1.21 23.58
N ARG A 29 -0.55 -1.52 22.93
CA ARG A 29 -1.66 -2.31 23.51
C ARG A 29 -1.41 -3.81 23.47
N TYR A 30 -0.46 -4.25 22.66
CA TYR A 30 -0.22 -5.67 22.39
C TYR A 30 0.99 -6.17 23.16
N LYS A 31 1.00 -7.47 23.43
CA LYS A 31 2.16 -8.19 23.97
C LYS A 31 2.68 -9.15 22.93
N VAL A 32 4.00 -9.23 22.83
CA VAL A 32 4.68 -10.15 21.94
C VAL A 32 5.41 -11.22 22.72
N MET A 33 5.39 -12.44 22.19
CA MET A 33 6.15 -13.58 22.68
C MET A 33 7.04 -14.07 21.56
N TRP A 34 8.35 -14.01 21.79
CA TRP A 34 9.34 -14.48 20.82
C TRP A 34 9.47 -16.00 20.85
N ASN A 35 9.54 -16.63 19.68
CA ASN A 35 9.70 -18.08 19.55
C ASN A 35 11.16 -18.58 19.62
N ALA A 36 12.09 -17.76 20.14
CA ALA A 36 13.53 -18.01 20.18
C ALA A 36 14.25 -18.11 18.81
N GLU A 37 13.55 -17.85 17.71
CA GLU A 37 14.12 -17.89 16.36
C GLU A 37 13.72 -16.61 15.58
N HIS A 38 12.77 -16.69 14.65
CA HIS A 38 12.41 -15.61 13.71
C HIS A 38 10.95 -15.16 13.81
N GLY A 39 10.15 -15.82 14.66
CA GLY A 39 8.72 -15.62 14.78
C GLY A 39 8.31 -14.99 16.10
N PHE A 40 7.30 -14.16 16.05
CA PHE A 40 6.65 -13.55 17.20
C PHE A 40 5.17 -13.91 17.22
N GLU A 41 4.69 -14.33 18.36
CA GLU A 41 3.26 -14.44 18.64
C GLU A 41 2.79 -13.14 19.30
N VAL A 42 1.83 -12.47 18.69
CA VAL A 42 1.23 -11.23 19.18
C VAL A 42 -0.14 -11.57 19.78
N ASP A 43 -0.33 -11.22 21.04
CA ASP A 43 -1.59 -11.44 21.76
C ASP A 43 -2.54 -10.24 21.62
N GLU A 44 -3.71 -10.48 21.03
CA GLU A 44 -4.84 -9.55 20.90
C GLU A 44 -6.09 -10.17 21.57
N GLY A 45 -5.94 -10.55 22.84
CA GLY A 45 -7.04 -11.04 23.68
C GLY A 45 -7.47 -12.44 23.30
N VAL A 46 -8.48 -12.56 22.43
CA VAL A 46 -8.96 -13.87 21.94
C VAL A 46 -8.17 -14.32 20.71
N TYR A 47 -7.57 -13.38 19.98
CA TYR A 47 -6.84 -13.65 18.75
C TYR A 47 -5.34 -13.65 18.98
N ARG A 48 -4.65 -14.53 18.26
CA ARG A 48 -3.20 -14.59 18.20
C ARG A 48 -2.76 -14.39 16.77
N PHE A 49 -1.77 -13.53 16.58
CA PHE A 49 -1.17 -13.29 15.27
C PHE A 49 0.29 -13.70 15.29
N ILE A 50 0.78 -14.17 14.14
CA ILE A 50 2.18 -14.56 13.99
C ILE A 50 2.84 -13.54 13.08
N VAL A 51 3.93 -12.95 13.55
CA VAL A 51 4.81 -12.08 12.76
C VAL A 51 6.09 -12.86 12.49
N ASP A 52 6.42 -13.07 11.22
CA ASP A 52 7.64 -13.74 10.80
C ASP A 52 8.58 -12.74 10.10
N PHE A 53 9.80 -12.59 10.60
CA PHE A 53 10.79 -11.67 10.03
C PHE A 53 11.54 -12.23 8.83
N ARG A 54 11.50 -13.53 8.55
CA ARG A 54 12.11 -14.09 7.32
C ARG A 54 11.25 -13.78 6.11
N THR A 55 9.94 -13.94 6.28
CA THR A 55 8.96 -13.78 5.20
C THR A 55 8.39 -12.37 5.17
N MET A 56 8.41 -11.65 6.30
CA MET A 56 7.92 -10.29 6.47
C MET A 56 6.44 -10.06 6.13
N PRO A 57 5.53 -11.01 6.47
CA PRO A 57 4.19 -10.56 6.87
C PRO A 57 3.77 -11.06 8.26
N CYS A 58 2.89 -10.27 8.87
CA CYS A 58 2.02 -10.73 9.94
C CYS A 58 0.87 -11.56 9.35
N THR A 59 0.38 -12.58 10.07
CA THR A 59 -0.81 -13.36 9.68
C THR A 59 -2.07 -12.53 9.51
N CYS A 60 -2.12 -11.31 10.05
CA CYS A 60 -3.21 -10.35 9.79
C CYS A 60 -3.20 -9.80 8.35
N ARG A 61 -2.09 -9.96 7.60
CA ARG A 61 -1.88 -9.52 6.20
C ARG A 61 -2.04 -8.02 5.95
N SER A 62 -2.40 -7.22 6.95
CA SER A 62 -2.55 -5.77 6.83
C SER A 62 -1.28 -5.09 6.29
N TRP A 63 -0.11 -5.53 6.75
CA TRP A 63 1.16 -4.98 6.28
C TRP A 63 1.43 -5.36 4.82
N MET A 64 1.21 -6.60 4.43
CA MET A 64 1.38 -7.05 3.03
C MET A 64 0.45 -6.29 2.07
N LEU A 65 -0.78 -6.00 2.49
CA LEU A 65 -1.75 -5.28 1.67
C LEU A 65 -1.42 -3.80 1.55
N ARG A 66 -1.00 -3.16 2.64
CA ARG A 66 -0.78 -1.70 2.70
C ARG A 66 0.65 -1.28 2.40
N GLY A 67 1.63 -2.17 2.54
CA GLY A 67 3.05 -1.83 2.49
C GLY A 67 3.55 -0.95 3.65
N ILE A 68 2.71 -0.69 4.65
CA ILE A 68 3.03 0.06 5.87
C ILE A 68 2.93 -0.91 7.05
N PRO A 69 3.95 -0.99 7.92
CA PRO A 69 3.90 -1.84 9.11
C PRO A 69 2.62 -1.60 9.92
N TYR A 70 1.92 -2.70 10.21
CA TYR A 70 0.72 -2.68 11.02
C TYR A 70 1.07 -2.82 12.51
N GLN A 71 0.18 -2.42 13.41
CA GLN A 71 0.40 -2.41 14.87
C GLN A 71 1.03 -3.70 15.44
N HIS A 72 0.65 -4.88 14.92
CA HIS A 72 1.25 -6.18 15.32
C HIS A 72 2.74 -6.29 14.95
N ALA A 73 3.09 -5.91 13.73
CA ALA A 73 4.48 -5.93 13.25
C ALA A 73 5.32 -4.87 13.96
N VAL A 74 4.74 -3.68 14.19
CA VAL A 74 5.38 -2.60 14.94
C VAL A 74 5.71 -3.02 16.37
N CYS A 75 4.79 -3.73 17.04
CA CYS A 75 5.04 -4.27 18.38
C CYS A 75 6.24 -5.24 18.38
N ALA A 76 6.31 -6.14 17.40
CA ALA A 76 7.43 -7.07 17.26
C ALA A 76 8.76 -6.36 16.91
N PHE A 77 8.73 -5.28 16.12
CA PHE A 77 9.92 -4.48 15.82
C PHE A 77 10.48 -3.80 17.07
N TYR A 78 9.62 -3.21 17.91
CA TYR A 78 10.08 -2.58 19.14
C TYR A 78 10.71 -3.55 20.13
N ASP A 79 10.21 -4.79 20.24
CA ASP A 79 10.82 -5.82 21.07
C ASP A 79 12.24 -6.21 20.61
N ARG A 80 12.53 -6.03 19.31
CA ARG A 80 13.86 -6.25 18.71
C ARG A 80 14.70 -4.99 18.56
N GLU A 81 14.26 -3.85 19.10
CA GLU A 81 14.92 -2.55 18.95
C GLU A 81 15.09 -2.12 17.47
N MET A 82 14.15 -2.53 16.61
CA MET A 82 14.15 -2.20 15.18
C MET A 82 13.22 -1.01 14.92
N ASP A 83 13.62 -0.10 14.02
CA ASP A 83 12.79 1.04 13.66
C ASP A 83 11.72 0.64 12.62
N PRO A 84 10.41 0.75 12.95
CA PRO A 84 9.34 0.49 11.98
C PRO A 84 9.41 1.35 10.72
N ASP A 85 10.05 2.54 10.78
CA ASP A 85 10.21 3.40 9.61
C ASP A 85 10.96 2.69 8.49
N ASP A 86 11.96 1.87 8.79
CA ASP A 86 12.78 1.15 7.81
C ASP A 86 11.97 0.12 7.01
N TYR A 87 10.88 -0.35 7.61
CA TYR A 87 10.00 -1.39 7.06
C TYR A 87 8.84 -0.84 6.24
N VAL A 88 8.77 0.48 6.05
CA VAL A 88 7.86 1.10 5.08
C VAL A 88 8.33 0.83 3.66
N THR A 89 7.41 0.31 2.83
CA THR A 89 7.72 -0.09 1.46
C THR A 89 8.20 1.10 0.62
N HIS A 90 9.17 0.85 -0.26
CA HIS A 90 9.87 1.85 -1.06
C HIS A 90 8.97 2.81 -1.84
N TRP A 91 7.77 2.39 -2.28
CA TRP A 91 6.85 3.25 -3.03
C TRP A 91 6.31 4.45 -2.22
N TYR A 92 6.41 4.43 -0.90
CA TYR A 92 6.07 5.57 -0.04
C TYR A 92 7.26 6.49 0.23
N ARG A 93 8.46 6.14 -0.24
CA ARG A 93 9.66 6.95 -0.05
C ARG A 93 9.66 8.15 -0.99
N LYS A 94 10.15 9.27 -0.49
CA LYS A 94 10.30 10.55 -1.19
C LYS A 94 11.12 10.38 -2.47
N GLU A 95 12.16 9.56 -2.43
CA GLU A 95 12.97 9.25 -3.61
C GLU A 95 12.13 8.64 -4.74
N THR A 96 11.32 7.62 -4.43
CA THR A 96 10.48 6.94 -5.43
C THR A 96 9.39 7.89 -5.96
N PHE A 97 8.82 8.72 -5.08
CA PHE A 97 7.87 9.77 -5.48
C PHE A 97 8.52 10.80 -6.43
N LEU A 98 9.71 11.31 -6.12
CA LEU A 98 10.39 12.28 -6.99
C LEU A 98 10.81 11.66 -8.32
N LYS A 99 11.22 10.40 -8.30
CA LYS A 99 11.58 9.63 -9.50
C LYS A 99 10.39 9.42 -10.43
N SER A 100 9.20 9.12 -9.90
CA SER A 100 7.99 8.95 -10.72
C SER A 100 7.57 10.24 -11.43
N TYR A 101 7.81 11.39 -10.80
CA TYR A 101 7.56 12.72 -11.38
C TYR A 101 8.80 13.35 -12.01
N GLN A 102 9.88 12.60 -12.25
CA GLN A 102 11.14 13.14 -12.79
C GLN A 102 10.94 13.78 -14.17
N TYR A 103 10.10 13.17 -15.01
CA TYR A 103 9.82 13.58 -16.37
C TYR A 103 8.56 14.46 -16.44
N PHE A 104 8.51 15.32 -17.45
CA PHE A 104 7.39 16.22 -17.69
C PHE A 104 6.73 15.87 -19.02
N ILE A 105 5.40 15.91 -19.05
CA ILE A 105 4.64 15.84 -20.29
C ILE A 105 4.69 17.24 -20.92
N GLN A 106 5.27 17.34 -22.11
CA GLN A 106 5.29 18.60 -22.85
C GLN A 106 3.88 18.90 -23.36
N PRO A 107 3.40 20.15 -23.25
CA PRO A 107 2.10 20.53 -23.78
C PRO A 107 2.11 20.37 -25.31
N ILE A 108 1.03 19.80 -25.86
CA ILE A 108 0.80 19.74 -27.30
C ILE A 108 -0.35 20.70 -27.64
N PRO A 109 -0.19 21.62 -28.62
CA PRO A 109 -1.16 22.68 -28.86
C PRO A 109 -2.58 22.20 -29.23
N ASN A 110 -2.71 21.07 -29.89
CA ASN A 110 -4.00 20.48 -30.27
C ASN A 110 -3.87 18.97 -30.53
N MET A 111 -5.00 18.26 -30.53
CA MET A 111 -5.06 16.82 -30.82
C MET A 111 -4.53 16.43 -32.20
N LYS A 112 -4.59 17.33 -33.19
CA LYS A 112 -4.12 17.02 -34.56
C LYS A 112 -2.59 16.93 -34.63
N MET A 113 -1.88 17.45 -33.64
CA MET A 113 -0.42 17.37 -33.52
C MET A 113 0.05 16.16 -32.70
N TRP A 114 -0.87 15.31 -32.23
CA TRP A 114 -0.48 14.08 -31.56
C TRP A 114 0.16 13.13 -32.58
N SER A 115 1.30 12.56 -32.23
CA SER A 115 1.92 11.50 -33.01
C SER A 115 1.04 10.27 -33.02
N ASP A 116 0.97 9.57 -34.16
CA ASP A 116 0.28 8.29 -34.23
C ASP A 116 0.89 7.29 -33.25
N SER A 117 0.02 6.63 -32.49
CA SER A 117 0.42 5.63 -31.51
C SER A 117 0.84 4.35 -32.20
N THR A 118 1.97 3.76 -31.79
CA THR A 118 2.39 2.41 -32.20
C THR A 118 1.62 1.31 -31.47
N ASN A 119 0.85 1.65 -30.43
CA ASN A 119 0.02 0.68 -29.72
C ASN A 119 -1.08 0.12 -30.63
N PRO A 120 -1.48 -1.14 -30.44
CA PRO A 120 -2.58 -1.75 -31.20
C PRO A 120 -3.86 -0.94 -31.04
N SER A 121 -4.64 -0.86 -32.12
CA SER A 121 -5.97 -0.26 -32.08
C SER A 121 -6.83 -1.00 -31.08
N ILE A 122 -7.41 -0.28 -30.12
CA ILE A 122 -8.38 -0.84 -29.19
C ILE A 122 -9.69 -0.97 -29.95
N GLU A 123 -10.00 -2.19 -30.40
CA GLU A 123 -11.31 -2.47 -30.98
C GLU A 123 -12.40 -2.42 -29.90
N PRO A 124 -13.59 -1.91 -30.23
CA PRO A 124 -14.71 -1.95 -29.31
C PRO A 124 -15.01 -3.42 -28.95
N PRO A 125 -15.38 -3.71 -27.69
CA PRO A 125 -15.79 -5.05 -27.30
C PRO A 125 -16.98 -5.49 -28.15
N GLU A 126 -17.00 -6.76 -28.53
CA GLU A 126 -18.12 -7.32 -29.29
C GLU A 126 -19.44 -7.08 -28.53
N PRO A 127 -20.49 -6.56 -29.21
CA PRO A 127 -21.77 -6.32 -28.58
C PRO A 127 -22.37 -7.64 -28.10
N LYS A 128 -22.46 -7.81 -26.78
CA LYS A 128 -23.15 -8.94 -26.17
C LYS A 128 -24.64 -8.63 -26.06
N LEU A 129 -25.49 -9.55 -26.53
CA LEU A 129 -26.92 -9.50 -26.27
C LEU A 129 -27.13 -9.59 -24.75
N MET A 130 -27.54 -8.50 -24.13
CA MET A 130 -27.94 -8.53 -22.73
C MET A 130 -29.21 -9.38 -22.59
N PRO A 131 -29.34 -10.18 -21.52
CA PRO A 131 -30.60 -10.83 -21.20
C PRO A 131 -31.71 -9.79 -21.17
N GLY A 132 -32.71 -9.98 -22.03
CA GLY A 132 -33.87 -9.08 -22.07
C GLY A 132 -34.57 -9.03 -20.72
N ARG A 133 -35.31 -7.94 -20.46
CA ARG A 133 -36.12 -7.81 -19.25
C ARG A 133 -37.03 -9.04 -19.11
N PRO A 134 -36.99 -9.79 -17.99
CA PRO A 134 -37.91 -10.90 -17.77
C PRO A 134 -39.36 -10.45 -17.98
N LYS A 135 -40.13 -11.23 -18.74
CA LYS A 135 -41.55 -10.94 -18.94
C LYS A 135 -42.24 -10.88 -17.58
N ARG A 136 -42.93 -9.78 -17.30
CA ARG A 136 -43.76 -9.65 -16.09
C ARG A 136 -44.93 -10.62 -16.22
N CYS A 137 -44.92 -11.71 -15.45
CA CYS A 137 -46.07 -12.58 -15.30
C CYS A 137 -47.26 -11.74 -14.78
N ARG A 138 -48.31 -11.62 -15.59
CA ARG A 138 -49.62 -11.18 -15.10
C ARG A 138 -50.40 -12.47 -14.80
N ARG A 139 -50.74 -12.66 -13.52
CA ARG A 139 -51.66 -13.71 -13.07
C ARG A 139 -53.06 -13.42 -13.59
#